data_AF-A0A1M7KUC3-F1
#
_entry.id   AF-A0A1M7KUC3-F1
#
_cell.length_a   1.000
_cell.length_b   1.000
_cell.length_c   1.000
_cell.angle_alpha   90.00
_cell.angle_beta   90.00
_cell.angle_gamma   90.00
#
_symmetry.space_group_name_H-M   'P 1'
#
loop_
_entity.id
_entity.type
_entity.pdbx_description
1 polymer ?
#
loop_
_entity_poly.entity_id
_entity_poly.type
_entity_poly.pdbx_seq_one_letter_code
_entity_poly.pdbx_strand_id
1 'polypeptide(L)'
;MLKLAHWFKEVEESGFKFFNTLTRTIILDYNDILNYFNAHSTNASVESFNAKIKNSRLQLRGVRDKSFFYLDYLNFLRSPQLLELIHKKGISSLQLAKE
;
A
#
# COMPACT_ATOMS: atom_id res chain seq x y z
N MET A 1 14.18 -11.86 4.48
CA MET A 1 14.72 -11.58 5.83
C MET A 1 16.24 -11.42 5.87
N LEU A 2 17.03 -12.32 5.28
CA LEU A 2 18.51 -12.24 5.32
C LEU A 2 19.08 -10.89 4.84
N LYS A 3 18.49 -10.28 3.80
CA LYS A 3 18.93 -8.98 3.27
C LYS A 3 18.80 -7.81 4.25
N LEU A 4 17.75 -7.78 5.08
CA LEU A 4 17.56 -6.71 6.06
C LEU A 4 18.57 -6.84 7.22
N ALA A 5 18.84 -8.07 7.66
CA ALA A 5 19.85 -8.35 8.67
C ALA A 5 21.26 -7.99 8.19
N HIS A 6 21.61 -8.29 6.92
CA HIS A 6 22.87 -7.84 6.33
C HIS A 6 22.98 -6.32 6.26
N TRP A 7 21.90 -5.63 5.87
CA TRP A 7 21.87 -4.17 5.84
C TRP A 7 22.10 -3.55 7.23
N PHE A 8 21.51 -4.10 8.29
CA PHE A 8 21.77 -3.63 9.66
C PHE A 8 23.24 -3.72 10.04
N LYS A 9 23.91 -4.82 9.66
CA LYS A 9 25.34 -5.01 9.90
C LYS A 9 26.19 -3.99 9.12
N GLU A 10 25.90 -3.76 7.85
CA GLU A 10 26.58 -2.74 7.03
C GLU A 10 26.41 -1.32 7.61
N VAL A 11 25.21 -1.00 8.09
CA VAL A 11 24.91 0.28 8.73
C VAL A 11 25.69 0.44 10.04
N GLU A 12 25.75 -0.59 10.87
CA GLU A 12 26.52 -0.57 12.11
C GLU A 12 28.03 -0.42 11.84
N GLU A 13 28.55 -1.15 10.85
CA GLU A 13 29.95 -1.06 10.40
C GLU A 13 30.29 0.31 9.77
N SER A 14 29.31 0.99 9.17
CA SER A 14 29.51 2.32 8.57
C SER A 14 29.74 3.44 9.58
N GLY A 15 29.37 3.26 10.85
CA GLY A 15 29.57 4.23 11.93
C GLY A 15 28.79 5.55 11.79
N PHE A 16 27.92 5.70 10.79
CA PHE A 16 27.16 6.92 10.56
C PHE A 16 26.00 7.05 11.55
N LYS A 17 26.11 8.00 12.48
CA LYS A 17 25.07 8.31 13.48
C LYS A 17 23.70 8.68 12.88
N PHE A 18 23.67 9.16 11.64
CA PHE A 18 22.42 9.49 10.92
C PHE A 18 21.49 8.29 10.78
N PHE A 19 22.04 7.08 10.62
CA PHE A 19 21.23 5.89 10.49
C PHE A 19 20.65 5.40 11.81
N ASN A 20 21.17 5.80 12.98
CA ASN A 20 20.66 5.35 14.28
C ASN A 20 19.16 5.64 14.45
N THR A 21 18.69 6.78 13.95
CA THR A 21 17.26 7.13 13.97
C THR A 21 16.46 6.16 13.10
N LEU A 22 16.95 5.85 11.89
CA LEU A 22 16.30 4.91 10.96
C LEU A 22 16.30 3.49 11.53
N THR A 23 17.44 3.03 12.08
CA THR A 23 17.61 1.75 12.76
C THR A 23 16.59 1.61 13.89
N ARG A 24 16.40 2.65 14.70
CA ARG A 24 15.41 2.66 15.80
C ARG A 24 13.98 2.53 15.28
N THR A 25 13.62 3.24 14.22
CA THR A 25 12.29 3.13 13.60
C THR A 25 12.05 1.73 13.05
N ILE A 26 13.02 1.15 12.34
CA ILE A 26 12.88 -0.20 11.76
C ILE A 26 12.73 -1.26 12.86
N ILE A 27 13.41 -1.11 14.00
CA ILE A 27 13.26 -2.02 15.15
C ILE A 27 11.86 -1.88 15.77
N LEU A 28 11.36 -0.65 15.95
CA LEU A 28 10.04 -0.40 16.52
C LEU A 28 8.92 -1.02 15.69
N ASP A 29 9.00 -0.89 14.36
CA ASP A 29 7.97 -1.34 13.42
C ASP A 29 8.33 -2.69 12.75
N TYR A 30 9.23 -3.47 13.36
CA TYR A 30 9.81 -4.67 12.73
C TYR A 30 8.76 -5.69 12.28
N ASN A 31 7.70 -5.89 13.07
CA ASN A 31 6.64 -6.85 12.77
C ASN A 31 5.82 -6.44 11.53
N ASP A 32 5.55 -5.15 11.36
CA ASP A 32 4.81 -4.64 10.21
C ASP A 32 5.66 -4.70 8.94
N ILE A 33 6.95 -4.38 9.06
CA ILE A 33 7.93 -4.56 7.99
C ILE A 33 8.06 -6.03 7.60
N LEU A 34 8.09 -6.94 8.57
CA LEU A 34 8.16 -8.37 8.33
C LEU A 34 6.90 -8.87 7.60
N ASN A 35 5.74 -8.40 8.02
CA ASN A 35 4.46 -8.72 7.38
C ASN A 35 4.40 -8.23 5.93
N TYR A 36 5.02 -7.08 5.61
CA TYR A 36 5.14 -6.58 4.23
C TYR A 36 5.84 -7.59 3.31
N PHE A 37 6.92 -8.24 3.78
CA PHE A 37 7.65 -9.25 2.99
C PHE A 37 6.91 -10.59 2.88
N ASN A 38 6.05 -10.92 3.84
CA ASN A 38 5.29 -12.17 3.83
C ASN A 38 4.03 -12.05 2.98
N ALA A 39 3.20 -11.05 3.24
CA ALA A 39 1.90 -10.90 2.59
C ALA A 39 1.96 -10.21 1.23
N HIS A 40 3.11 -9.66 0.82
CA HIS A 40 3.29 -8.87 -0.42
C HIS A 40 2.09 -7.95 -0.69
N SER A 41 1.55 -7.32 0.36
CA SER A 41 0.41 -6.40 0.21
C SER A 41 0.87 -5.36 -0.80
N THR A 42 0.25 -5.40 -1.97
CA THR A 42 0.93 -5.02 -3.20
C THR A 42 1.14 -3.52 -3.15
N ASN A 43 2.37 -3.09 -2.86
CA ASN A 43 2.74 -1.68 -2.74
C ASN A 43 2.32 -0.90 -4.00
N ALA A 44 2.29 -1.56 -5.17
CA ALA A 44 1.75 -1.01 -6.40
C ALA A 44 0.31 -0.48 -6.28
N SER A 45 -0.56 -1.15 -5.52
CA SER A 45 -1.94 -0.68 -5.30
C SER A 45 -1.99 0.57 -4.42
N VAL A 46 -1.17 0.61 -3.36
CA VAL A 46 -1.02 1.76 -2.46
C VAL A 46 -0.33 2.93 -3.16
N GLU A 47 0.72 2.68 -3.94
CA GLU A 47 1.46 3.67 -4.72
C GLU A 47 0.62 4.25 -5.85
N SER A 48 -0.11 3.42 -6.60
CA SER A 48 -1.02 3.90 -7.65
C SER A 48 -2.19 4.69 -7.05
N PHE A 49 -2.67 4.31 -5.87
CA PHE A 49 -3.66 5.10 -5.15
C PHE A 49 -3.10 6.44 -4.66
N ASN A 50 -1.90 6.45 -4.10
CA ASN A 50 -1.19 7.68 -3.70
C ASN A 50 -0.92 8.59 -4.91
N ALA A 51 -0.58 8.03 -6.07
CA ALA A 51 -0.40 8.76 -7.32
C ALA A 51 -1.72 9.40 -7.80
N LYS A 52 -2.83 8.66 -7.72
CA LYS A 52 -4.17 9.20 -8.03
C LYS A 52 -4.55 10.35 -7.09
N ILE A 53 -4.34 10.21 -5.78
CA ILE A 53 -4.60 11.29 -4.81
C ILE A 53 -3.73 12.52 -5.13
N LYS A 54 -2.44 12.33 -5.43
CA LYS A 54 -1.55 13.43 -5.81
C LYS A 54 -2.05 14.14 -7.08
N ASN A 55 -2.44 13.39 -8.10
CA ASN A 55 -2.97 13.94 -9.34
C ASN A 55 -4.28 14.72 -9.10
N SER A 56 -5.21 14.16 -8.32
CA SER A 56 -6.45 14.86 -7.95
C SER A 56 -6.17 16.16 -7.18
N ARG A 57 -5.20 16.17 -6.25
CA ARG A 57 -4.78 17.39 -5.52
C ARG A 57 -4.14 18.45 -6.42
N LEU A 58 -3.41 18.03 -7.46
CA LEU A 58 -2.81 18.94 -8.45
C LEU A 58 -3.87 19.60 -9.33
N GLN A 59 -4.87 18.82 -9.75
CA GLN A 59 -5.96 19.29 -10.60
C GLN A 59 -6.95 20.17 -9.83
N LEU A 60 -7.18 19.89 -8.55
CA LEU A 60 -8.14 20.60 -7.71
C LEU A 60 -7.41 21.44 -6.64
N ARG A 61 -7.00 22.66 -7.01
CA ARG A 61 -6.38 23.60 -6.05
C ARG A 61 -7.43 24.15 -5.08
N GLY A 62 -7.35 23.76 -3.80
CA GLY A 62 -8.14 24.36 -2.72
C GLY A 62 -9.42 23.61 -2.32
N VAL A 63 -9.49 22.29 -2.52
CA VAL A 63 -10.62 21.47 -2.01
C VAL A 63 -10.59 21.46 -0.48
N ARG A 64 -11.44 22.29 0.13
CA ARG A 64 -11.62 22.36 1.60
C ARG A 64 -12.67 21.37 2.13
N ASP A 65 -13.45 20.74 1.25
CA ASP A 65 -14.55 19.87 1.62
C ASP A 65 -14.16 18.39 1.55
N LYS A 66 -14.19 17.70 2.70
CA LYS A 66 -13.91 16.26 2.80
C LYS A 66 -14.93 15.42 2.04
N SER A 67 -16.15 15.92 1.89
CA SER A 67 -17.26 15.22 1.22
C SER A 67 -17.00 15.02 -0.27
N PHE A 68 -16.28 15.98 -0.89
CA PHE A 68 -15.90 15.92 -2.30
C PHE A 68 -14.90 14.79 -2.60
N PHE A 69 -13.98 14.50 -1.68
CA PHE A 69 -13.05 13.36 -1.79
C PHE A 69 -13.76 12.00 -1.66
N TYR A 70 -14.87 11.92 -0.93
CA TYR A 70 -15.64 10.70 -0.74
C TYR A 70 -16.50 10.34 -1.96
N LEU A 71 -16.96 11.37 -2.70
CA LEU A 71 -17.82 11.23 -3.88
C LEU A 71 -17.11 10.51 -5.04
N ASP A 72 -15.82 10.79 -5.27
CA ASP A 72 -15.00 10.06 -6.24
C ASP A 72 -14.79 8.59 -5.85
N TYR A 73 -14.66 8.30 -4.55
CA TYR A 73 -14.48 6.94 -4.03
C TYR A 73 -15.74 6.08 -4.23
N LEU A 74 -16.92 6.64 -3.93
CA LEU A 74 -18.20 5.94 -4.14
C LEU A 74 -18.53 5.76 -5.62
N ASN A 75 -18.20 6.73 -6.47
CA ASN A 75 -18.41 6.63 -7.92
C ASN A 75 -17.43 5.63 -8.58
N PHE A 76 -16.18 5.54 -8.09
CA PHE A 76 -15.23 4.53 -8.54
C PHE A 76 -15.69 3.11 -8.17
N LEU A 77 -16.13 2.90 -6.93
CA LEU A 77 -16.69 1.62 -6.46
C LEU A 77 -18.01 1.23 -7.15
N ARG A 78 -18.78 2.20 -7.64
CA ARG A 78 -20.02 1.99 -8.39
C ARG A 78 -19.81 1.87 -9.91
N SER A 79 -18.56 1.89 -10.39
CA SER A 79 -18.30 1.74 -11.82
C SER A 79 -18.79 0.36 -12.33
N PRO A 80 -19.55 0.32 -13.45
CA PRO A 80 -20.13 -0.93 -13.96
C PRO A 80 -19.06 -1.97 -14.32
N GLN A 81 -17.85 -1.52 -14.65
CA GLN A 81 -16.68 -2.36 -14.94
C GLN A 81 -16.20 -3.15 -13.70
N LEU A 82 -16.20 -2.55 -12.51
CA LEU A 82 -15.84 -3.25 -11.27
C LEU A 82 -16.94 -4.21 -10.80
N LEU A 83 -18.22 -3.85 -11.00
CA LEU A 83 -19.36 -4.73 -10.74
C LEU A 83 -19.30 -6.00 -11.62
N GLU A 84 -18.97 -5.86 -12.90
CA GLU A 84 -18.72 -7.01 -13.79
C GLU A 84 -17.53 -7.86 -13.32
N LEU A 85 -16.45 -7.23 -12.84
CA LEU A 85 -15.23 -7.91 -12.43
C LEU A 85 -15.40 -8.64 -11.08
N ILE A 86 -16.18 -8.08 -10.16
CA ILE A 86 -16.59 -8.72 -8.90
C ILE A 86 -17.54 -9.89 -9.19
N HIS A 87 -18.50 -9.74 -10.09
CA HIS A 87 -19.40 -10.82 -10.48
C HIS A 87 -18.64 -11.97 -11.18
N LYS A 88 -17.72 -11.66 -12.11
CA LYS A 88 -16.87 -12.66 -12.77
C LYS A 88 -15.91 -13.37 -11.81
N LYS A 89 -15.27 -12.65 -10.87
CA LYS A 89 -14.37 -13.26 -9.87
C LYS A 89 -15.09 -14.02 -8.75
N GLY A 90 -16.28 -13.57 -8.35
CA GLY A 90 -17.11 -14.24 -7.35
C GLY A 90 -17.61 -15.61 -7.84
N ILE A 91 -17.88 -15.74 -9.14
CA ILE A 91 -18.30 -17.03 -9.73
C ILE A 91 -17.12 -18.00 -9.86
N SER A 92 -15.93 -17.55 -10.28
CA SER A 92 -14.74 -18.41 -10.36
C SER A 92 -14.28 -18.95 -9.00
N SER A 93 -14.41 -18.17 -7.93
CA SER A 93 -14.04 -18.61 -6.57
C SER A 93 -15.04 -19.60 -5.96
N LEU A 94 -16.32 -19.60 -6.40
CA LEU A 94 -17.32 -20.59 -5.99
C LEU A 94 -17.22 -21.92 -6.74
N GLN A 95 -16.65 -21.93 -7.95
CA GLN A 95 -16.38 -23.18 -8.69
C GLN A 95 -15.11 -23.89 -8.20
N LEU A 96 -14.09 -23.13 -7.78
CA LEU A 96 -12.84 -23.68 -7.20
C LEU A 96 -12.98 -24.17 -5.74
N ALA A 97 -14.10 -23.88 -5.06
CA ALA A 97 -14.38 -24.33 -3.70
C ALA A 97 -15.34 -25.54 -3.64
N LYS A 98 -15.68 -26.14 -4.80
CA LYS A 98 -16.57 -27.31 -4.93
C LYS A 98 -15.87 -28.57 -5.46
N GLU A 99 -14.54 -28.56 -5.57
CA GLU A 99 -13.68 -29.72 -5.82
C GLU A 99 -12.70 -29.90 -4.66
#